data_AF-A0A3N4K8G7-F1
#
_entry.id   AF-A0A3N4K8G7-F1
#
_cell.length_a   1.000
_cell.length_b   1.000
_cell.length_c   1.000
_cell.angle_alpha   90.00
_cell.angle_beta   90.00
_cell.angle_gamma   90.00
#
_symmetry.space_group_name_H-M   'P 1'
#
loop_
_entity.id
_entity.type
_entity.pdbx_description
1 polymer ?
#
loop_
_entity_poly.entity_id
_entity_poly.type
_entity_poly.pdbx_seq_one_letter_code
_entity_poly.pdbx_strand_id
1 'polypeptide(L)'
;MLPLLLALFTASTFSAALAAASESSSAIISLTRNVPADASSSVPKDFGSISIEYAFFADYGGNLSHPTVFSINLLSNVEKLTGVMPMVRAGVLQELRSTVLEA
;
A
#
# COMPACT_ATOMS: atom_id res chain seq x y z
N MET A 1 -35.14 11.89 -62.19
CA MET A 1 -35.32 12.33 -60.78
C MET A 1 -34.82 11.24 -59.82
N LEU A 2 -33.57 10.80 -59.97
CA LEU A 2 -32.92 9.80 -59.11
C LEU A 2 -31.36 9.87 -59.11
N PRO A 3 -30.69 10.99 -59.47
CA PRO A 3 -29.27 11.14 -59.10
C PRO A 3 -29.01 12.24 -58.07
N LEU A 4 -30.02 13.05 -57.71
CA LEU A 4 -29.82 14.20 -56.81
C LEU A 4 -30.01 13.87 -55.31
N LEU A 5 -30.59 12.70 -54.99
CA LEU A 5 -30.90 12.34 -53.60
C LEU A 5 -29.81 11.48 -52.93
N LEU A 6 -28.80 11.00 -53.67
CA LEU A 6 -27.71 10.17 -53.13
C LEU A 6 -26.44 10.99 -52.80
N ALA A 7 -26.32 12.21 -53.33
CA ALA A 7 -25.16 13.08 -53.08
C ALA A 7 -25.25 13.89 -51.78
N LEU A 8 -26.38 13.85 -51.07
CA LEU A 8 -26.60 14.58 -49.81
C LEU A 8 -26.36 13.71 -48.56
N PHE A 9 -26.03 12.43 -48.73
CA PHE A 9 -25.79 11.52 -47.60
C PHE A 9 -24.31 11.24 -47.31
N THR A 10 -23.37 11.72 -48.15
CA THR A 10 -21.93 11.46 -47.95
C THR A 10 -21.15 12.64 -47.37
N ALA A 11 -21.80 13.79 -47.12
CA ALA A 11 -21.13 15.00 -46.64
C ALA A 11 -21.24 15.25 -45.12
N SER A 12 -21.92 14.37 -44.35
CA SER A 12 -22.28 14.65 -42.95
C SER A 12 -21.58 13.79 -41.88
N THR A 13 -20.49 13.10 -42.22
CA THR A 13 -19.64 12.42 -41.21
C THR A 13 -18.16 12.76 -41.39
N PHE A 14 -17.87 14.04 -41.65
CA PHE A 14 -16.53 14.59 -41.50
C PHE A 14 -16.55 15.68 -40.42
N SER A 15 -16.71 15.28 -39.15
CA SER A 15 -16.36 16.06 -37.95
C SER A 15 -17.07 15.49 -36.72
N ALA A 16 -16.47 14.52 -36.04
CA ALA A 16 -16.74 14.24 -34.62
C ALA A 16 -15.79 13.19 -34.01
N ALA A 17 -14.51 13.14 -34.43
CA ALA A 17 -13.54 12.24 -33.81
C ALA A 17 -12.15 12.88 -33.64
N LEU A 18 -12.12 14.20 -33.44
CA LEU A 18 -10.90 14.93 -33.08
C LEU A 18 -11.15 15.72 -31.80
N ALA A 19 -11.27 15.03 -30.65
CA ALA A 19 -11.08 15.61 -29.32
C ALA A 19 -11.29 14.54 -28.23
N ALA A 20 -10.27 13.72 -27.99
CA ALA A 20 -9.93 13.18 -26.66
C ALA A 20 -8.71 12.25 -26.76
N ALA A 21 -7.66 12.67 -27.47
CA ALA A 21 -6.34 12.16 -27.14
C ALA A 21 -5.94 12.86 -25.84
N SER A 22 -6.27 12.24 -24.71
CA SER A 22 -5.75 12.65 -23.41
C SER A 22 -4.24 12.49 -23.50
N GLU A 23 -3.51 13.60 -23.67
CA GLU A 23 -2.07 13.62 -23.51
C GLU A 23 -1.76 13.28 -22.05
N SER A 24 -1.47 12.01 -21.81
CA SER A 24 -0.84 11.57 -20.57
C SER A 24 0.56 12.17 -20.57
N SER A 25 0.68 13.38 -20.02
CA SER A 25 1.97 14.02 -19.79
C SER A 25 2.71 13.20 -18.73
N SER A 26 3.66 12.38 -19.18
CA SER A 26 4.62 11.74 -18.29
C SER A 26 5.60 12.81 -17.82
N ALA A 27 5.36 13.36 -16.63
CA ALA A 27 6.33 14.24 -15.99
C ALA A 27 7.59 13.41 -15.66
N ILE A 28 8.69 13.70 -16.35
CA ILE A 28 10.00 13.15 -16.00
C ILE A 28 10.48 13.89 -14.77
N ILE A 29 10.36 13.26 -13.61
CA ILE A 29 10.94 13.75 -12.36
C ILE A 29 12.39 13.27 -12.32
N SER A 30 13.33 14.20 -12.52
CA SER A 30 14.76 13.93 -12.38
C SER A 30 15.11 13.73 -10.91
N LEU A 31 15.33 12.48 -10.51
CA LEU A 31 15.78 12.13 -9.17
C LEU A 31 17.30 12.31 -9.08
N THR A 32 17.76 13.02 -8.04
CA THR A 32 19.18 13.04 -7.68
C THR A 32 19.51 11.72 -6.98
N ARG A 33 20.59 11.04 -7.41
CA ARG A 33 21.05 9.78 -6.79
C ARG A 33 21.64 10.00 -5.40
N ASN A 34 22.11 11.20 -5.10
CA ASN A 34 22.73 11.54 -3.84
C ASN A 34 21.71 11.99 -2.80
N VAL A 35 21.91 11.51 -1.57
CA VAL A 35 21.19 12.02 -0.40
C VAL A 35 21.67 13.46 -0.12
N PRO A 36 20.77 14.44 0.08
CA PRO A 36 21.13 15.80 0.48
C PRO A 36 21.97 15.83 1.77
N ALA A 37 22.85 16.82 1.92
CA ALA A 37 23.76 16.90 3.07
C ALA A 37 23.02 17.13 4.41
N ASP A 38 21.81 17.67 4.35
CA ASP A 38 20.91 17.97 5.45
C ASP A 38 19.85 16.88 5.69
N ALA A 39 19.92 15.74 4.98
CA ALA A 39 18.98 14.66 5.19
C ALA A 39 19.15 13.98 6.56
N SER A 40 18.04 13.51 7.12
CA SER A 40 18.05 12.65 8.31
C SER A 40 18.74 11.31 8.03
N SER A 41 19.02 10.56 9.10
CA SER A 41 19.36 9.14 9.00
C SER A 41 18.29 8.36 8.22
N SER A 42 18.71 7.26 7.60
CA SER A 42 17.79 6.32 6.95
C SER A 42 16.77 5.77 7.95
N VAL A 43 15.54 5.55 7.49
CA VAL A 43 14.49 4.90 8.30
C VAL A 43 14.94 3.46 8.59
N PRO A 44 14.92 3.01 9.86
CA PRO A 44 15.23 1.63 10.21
C PRO A 44 14.32 0.65 9.45
N LYS A 45 14.88 -0.46 8.98
CA LYS A 45 14.11 -1.45 8.20
C LYS A 45 13.02 -2.12 9.02
N ASP A 46 13.20 -2.20 10.33
CA ASP A 46 12.29 -2.76 11.33
C ASP A 46 11.27 -1.73 11.86
N PHE A 47 11.21 -0.53 11.26
CA PHE A 47 10.23 0.50 11.62
C PHE A 47 8.78 -0.03 11.55
N GLY A 48 8.50 -0.96 10.64
CA GLY A 48 7.23 -1.68 10.52
C GLY A 48 6.96 -2.76 11.58
N SER A 49 7.52 -2.63 12.79
CA SER A 49 7.25 -3.57 13.89
C SER A 49 5.76 -3.59 14.28
N ILE A 50 5.27 -4.76 14.71
CA ILE A 50 3.86 -4.96 15.08
C ILE A 50 3.72 -5.26 16.58
N SER A 51 2.55 -4.94 17.13
CA SER A 51 2.17 -5.31 18.49
C SER A 51 0.94 -6.20 18.43
N ILE A 52 0.98 -7.31 19.15
CA ILE A 52 -0.16 -8.22 19.35
C ILE A 52 -0.61 -8.06 20.79
N GLU A 53 -1.88 -7.76 21.02
CA GLU A 53 -2.41 -7.65 22.38
C GLU A 53 -2.19 -8.94 23.19
N TYR A 54 -1.74 -8.79 24.44
CA TYR A 54 -1.29 -9.90 25.27
C TYR A 54 -2.31 -11.04 25.37
N ALA A 55 -3.60 -10.70 25.43
CA ALA A 55 -4.70 -11.68 25.50
C ALA A 55 -4.72 -12.66 24.32
N PHE A 56 -4.27 -12.23 23.14
CA PHE A 56 -4.29 -13.04 21.91
C PHE A 56 -2.89 -13.51 21.49
N PHE A 57 -1.86 -13.22 22.29
CA PHE A 57 -0.47 -13.53 21.90
C PHE A 57 -0.26 -15.03 21.71
N ALA A 58 -0.89 -15.87 22.54
CA ALA A 58 -0.84 -17.32 22.40
C ALA A 58 -1.62 -17.83 21.18
N ASP A 59 -2.76 -17.20 20.84
CA ASP A 59 -3.57 -17.62 19.69
C ASP A 59 -2.84 -17.33 18.37
N TYR A 60 -2.20 -16.17 18.27
CA TYR A 60 -1.42 -15.80 17.11
C TYR A 60 -0.03 -16.44 17.11
N GLY A 61 0.61 -16.63 18.26
CA GLY A 61 1.94 -17.26 18.34
C GLY A 61 1.91 -18.78 18.22
N GLY A 62 0.83 -19.41 18.69
CA GLY A 62 0.77 -20.84 18.93
C GLY A 62 1.61 -21.24 20.16
N ASN A 63 2.13 -22.46 20.15
CA ASN A 63 3.05 -22.94 21.19
C ASN A 63 4.38 -23.41 20.58
N LEU A 64 5.38 -23.69 21.41
CA LEU A 64 6.72 -24.08 20.96
C LEU A 64 6.73 -25.34 20.07
N SER A 65 5.76 -26.23 20.24
CA SER A 65 5.63 -27.45 19.45
C SER A 65 4.76 -27.27 18.20
N HIS A 66 3.84 -26.31 18.22
CA HIS A 66 2.85 -26.05 17.17
C HIS A 66 2.72 -24.54 16.97
N PRO A 67 3.69 -23.91 16.30
CA PRO A 67 3.59 -22.50 15.97
C PRO A 67 2.50 -22.27 14.91
N THR A 68 1.87 -21.11 14.94
CA THR A 68 0.78 -20.79 14.01
C THR A 68 1.33 -20.47 12.62
N VAL A 69 1.00 -21.30 11.63
CA VAL A 69 1.41 -21.15 10.22
C VAL A 69 1.00 -19.80 9.64
N PHE A 70 -0.18 -19.29 10.00
CA PHE A 70 -0.64 -17.98 9.59
C PHE A 70 0.35 -16.87 10.00
N SER A 71 0.76 -16.84 11.26
CA SER A 71 1.67 -15.82 11.78
C SER A 71 3.07 -15.95 11.21
N ILE A 72 3.57 -17.17 11.02
CA ILE A 72 4.85 -17.39 10.32
C ILE A 72 4.78 -16.80 8.91
N ASN A 73 3.74 -17.11 8.15
CA ASN A 73 3.58 -16.61 6.78
C ASN A 73 3.46 -15.08 6.74
N LEU A 74 2.71 -14.50 7.68
CA LEU A 74 2.58 -13.04 7.81
C LEU A 74 3.94 -12.38 8.03
N LEU A 75 4.70 -12.84 9.04
CA LEU A 75 6.00 -12.26 9.38
C LEU A 75 7.02 -12.46 8.25
N SER A 76 7.06 -13.64 7.62
CA SER A 76 7.91 -13.90 6.46
C SER A 76 7.56 -13.03 5.25
N ASN A 77 6.29 -12.69 5.04
CA ASN A 77 5.90 -11.79 3.96
C ASN A 77 6.36 -10.35 4.24
N VAL A 78 6.25 -9.90 5.50
CA VAL A 78 6.77 -8.58 5.90
C VAL A 78 8.30 -8.53 5.77
N GLU A 79 9.00 -9.59 6.14
CA GLU A 79 10.45 -9.71 5.97
C GLU A 79 10.85 -9.61 4.49
N LYS A 80 10.13 -10.30 3.59
CA LYS A 80 10.38 -10.20 2.14
C LYS A 80 10.22 -8.79 1.59
N LEU A 81 9.31 -8.00 2.16
CA LEU A 81 9.04 -6.63 1.72
C LEU A 81 10.04 -5.62 2.30
N THR A 82 10.43 -5.78 3.56
CA THR A 82 11.26 -4.81 4.30
C THR A 82 12.75 -5.20 4.34
N GLY A 83 13.06 -6.45 4.05
CA GLY A 83 14.39 -7.04 4.11
C GLY A 83 14.84 -7.42 5.52
N VAL A 84 13.99 -7.30 6.53
CA VAL A 84 14.28 -7.71 7.92
C VAL A 84 13.04 -8.31 8.59
N MET A 85 13.24 -9.27 9.49
CA MET A 85 12.16 -9.81 10.31
C MET A 85 11.55 -8.69 11.18
N PRO A 86 10.24 -8.43 11.11
CA PRO A 86 9.61 -7.44 11.98
C PRO A 86 9.66 -7.86 13.45
N MET A 87 9.92 -6.91 14.33
CA MET A 87 9.80 -7.15 15.77
C MET A 87 8.32 -7.30 16.16
N VAL A 88 8.00 -8.35 16.92
CA VAL A 88 6.67 -8.57 17.50
C VAL A 88 6.73 -8.32 19.00
N ARG A 89 5.86 -7.43 19.50
CA ARG A 89 5.75 -7.12 20.93
C ARG A 89 4.40 -7.57 21.47
N ALA A 90 4.39 -7.99 22.72
CA ALA A 90 3.14 -8.18 23.46
C ALA A 90 2.62 -6.81 23.91
N GLY A 91 1.45 -6.43 23.41
CA GLY A 91 0.75 -5.21 23.77
C GLY A 91 0.01 -5.37 25.09
N VAL A 92 -0.19 -4.27 25.81
CA VAL A 92 -0.98 -4.25 27.04
C VAL A 92 -2.49 -4.20 26.74
N LEU A 93 -3.28 -4.79 27.62
CA LEU A 93 -4.75 -4.78 27.56
C LEU A 93 -5.28 -3.33 27.67
N GLN A 94 -6.15 -2.91 26.75
CA GLN A 94 -6.71 -1.54 26.76
C GLN A 94 -7.61 -1.26 27.98
N GLU A 95 -8.14 -2.29 28.64
CA GLU A 95 -9.07 -2.18 29.77
C GLU A 95 -8.39 -1.78 31.10
N LEU A 96 -7.06 -1.84 31.19
CA LEU A 96 -6.33 -1.42 32.40
C LEU A 96 -6.28 0.11 32.63
N ARG A 97 -6.91 0.92 31.76
CA ARG A 97 -6.89 2.39 31.87
C ARG A 97 -7.97 2.99 32.77
N SER A 98 -9.03 2.25 33.14
CA SER A 98 -10.06 2.77 34.05
C SER A 98 -9.77 2.49 35.53
N THR A 99 -8.98 1.47 35.87
CA THR A 99 -8.79 1.05 37.27
C THR A 99 -7.57 1.68 37.95
N VAL A 100 -6.57 2.18 37.21
CA VAL A 100 -5.34 2.77 37.77
C VAL A 100 -5.44 4.30 37.96
N LEU A 101 -6.52 4.93 37.48
CA LEU A 101 -6.79 6.36 37.73
C LEU A 101 -7.70 6.62 38.94
N GLU A 102 -8.10 5.57 39.66
CA GLU A 102 -8.91 5.67 40.90
C GLU A 102 -8.24 5.02 42.13
N ALA A 103 -6.92 4.76 42.09
CA ALA A 103 -6.12 4.30 43.23
C ALA A 103 -4.95 5.24 43.49
#